data_AF-A0A660V2P9-F1
#
_entry.id   AF-A0A660V2P9-F1
#
_cell.length_a   1.000
_cell.length_b   1.000
_cell.length_c   1.000
_cell.angle_alpha   90.00
_cell.angle_beta   90.00
_cell.angle_gamma   90.00
#
_symmetry.space_group_name_H-M   'P 1'
#
loop_
_entity.id
_entity.type
_entity.pdbx_description
1 polymer ?
#
loop_
_entity_poly.entity_id
_entity_poly.type
_entity_poly.pdbx_seq_one_letter_code
_entity_poly.pdbx_strand_id
1 'polypeptide(L)'
;EWRYILTYANSVLDGEQCQTDYALSYVYYDYPDMASWQGDTQEFNLALSWPNLCPMGIVPSYIIIDSWPTHGGTRNAGKGGVGGNRATAGFIHVFGLNYGLPVEGFLPNNPEQVLDLSWNITYNDGTYGSTVDHDWSHMVWGISTDIDLPYGTLTPAVYYQNSMEDTVNNQDEFWCGLSYGFSF
;
A
#
# COMPACT_ATOMS: atom_id res chain seq x y z
N GLU A 1 -10.28 -2.09 -15.03
CA GLU A 1 -8.84 -2.15 -14.73
C GLU A 1 -8.47 -3.58 -14.36
N TRP A 2 -7.43 -4.11 -14.99
CA TRP A 2 -6.81 -5.37 -14.60
C TRP A 2 -5.41 -5.09 -14.06
N ARG A 3 -5.01 -5.82 -13.02
CA ARG A 3 -3.71 -5.68 -12.35
C ARG A 3 -2.95 -6.99 -12.39
N TYR A 4 -1.76 -6.95 -12.98
CA TYR A 4 -0.84 -8.08 -13.02
C TYR A 4 0.32 -7.80 -12.08
N ILE A 5 0.55 -8.68 -11.11
CA ILE A 5 1.54 -8.46 -10.05
C ILE A 5 2.50 -9.64 -10.03
N LEU A 6 3.80 -9.35 -10.12
CA LEU A 6 4.86 -10.29 -9.83
C LEU A 6 5.61 -9.82 -8.59
N THR A 7 5.66 -10.65 -7.56
CA THR A 7 6.30 -10.31 -6.28
C THR A 7 7.34 -11.35 -5.89
N TYR A 8 8.50 -10.88 -5.41
CA TYR A 8 9.49 -11.66 -4.70
C TYR A 8 9.66 -11.08 -3.30
N ALA A 9 9.53 -11.89 -2.26
CA ALA A 9 9.70 -11.47 -0.88
C ALA A 9 10.70 -12.38 -0.16
N ASN A 10 11.52 -11.80 0.70
CA ASN A 10 12.48 -12.51 1.53
C ASN A 10 12.92 -11.63 2.70
N SER A 11 13.82 -12.14 3.54
CA SER A 11 14.39 -11.45 4.69
C SER A 11 15.91 -11.48 4.64
N VAL A 12 16.53 -10.50 5.30
CA VAL A 12 17.97 -10.51 5.60
C VAL A 12 18.18 -10.25 7.08
N LEU A 13 19.25 -10.83 7.63
CA LEU A 13 19.62 -10.71 9.04
C LEU A 13 18.54 -11.30 9.97
N ASP A 14 17.99 -12.45 9.60
CA ASP A 14 16.92 -13.13 10.32
C ASP A 14 17.25 -13.34 11.81
N GLY A 15 16.34 -12.91 12.68
CA GLY A 15 16.47 -12.97 14.13
C GLY A 15 17.31 -11.86 14.76
N GLU A 16 18.04 -11.06 13.98
CA GLU A 16 18.81 -9.92 14.48
C GLU A 16 17.91 -8.70 14.73
N GLN A 17 18.39 -7.76 15.55
CA GLN A 17 17.68 -6.50 15.83
C GLN A 17 17.42 -5.69 14.54
N CYS A 18 18.33 -5.77 13.58
CA CYS A 18 18.23 -5.11 12.28
C CYS A 18 17.71 -6.02 11.16
N GLN A 19 17.00 -7.12 11.51
CA GLN A 19 16.29 -7.92 10.52
C GLN A 19 15.48 -7.00 9.61
N THR A 20 15.65 -7.19 8.30
CA THR A 20 14.95 -6.43 7.27
C THR A 20 14.20 -7.41 6.40
N ASP A 21 12.87 -7.40 6.52
CA ASP A 21 12.00 -8.11 5.59
C ASP A 21 11.78 -7.19 4.39
N TYR A 22 11.83 -7.74 3.19
CA TYR A 22 11.65 -6.97 1.97
C TYR A 22 10.77 -7.70 0.96
N ALA A 23 9.98 -6.93 0.23
CA ALA A 23 9.21 -7.42 -0.91
C ALA A 23 9.43 -6.50 -2.11
N LEU A 24 9.82 -7.11 -3.22
CA LEU A 24 9.99 -6.48 -4.51
C LEU A 24 8.82 -6.86 -5.42
N SER A 25 8.09 -5.88 -5.92
CA SER A 25 6.95 -6.13 -6.80
C SER A 25 7.06 -5.32 -8.09
N TYR A 26 6.72 -5.96 -9.20
CA TYR A 26 6.41 -5.28 -10.45
C TYR A 26 4.91 -5.39 -10.70
N VAL A 27 4.27 -4.27 -10.99
CA VAL A 27 2.83 -4.19 -11.27
C VAL A 27 2.61 -3.61 -12.66
N TYR A 28 1.74 -4.25 -13.44
CA TYR A 28 1.23 -3.72 -14.71
C TYR A 28 -0.26 -3.45 -14.59
N TYR A 29 -0.68 -2.23 -14.92
CA TYR A 29 -2.07 -1.82 -14.96
C TYR A 29 -2.55 -1.80 -16.41
N ASP A 30 -3.57 -2.60 -16.71
CA ASP A 30 -4.24 -2.67 -18.01
C ASP A 30 -5.65 -2.06 -17.92
N TYR A 31 -5.93 -1.11 -18.80
CA TYR A 31 -7.24 -0.46 -18.91
C TYR A 31 -7.94 -0.88 -20.20
N PRO A 32 -8.61 -2.05 -20.24
CA PRO A 32 -9.12 -2.65 -21.48
C PRO A 32 -10.21 -1.83 -22.18
N ASP A 33 -10.85 -0.90 -21.46
CA ASP A 33 -11.87 -0.01 -22.00
C ASP A 33 -11.29 1.19 -22.79
N MET A 34 -9.96 1.32 -22.84
CA MET A 34 -9.26 2.31 -23.66
C MET A 34 -8.03 1.70 -24.34
N ALA A 35 -7.42 2.42 -25.28
CA ALA A 35 -6.22 1.91 -25.92
C ALA A 35 -5.06 1.93 -24.91
N SER A 36 -4.25 0.88 -24.89
CA SER A 36 -3.13 0.69 -23.94
C SER A 36 -2.14 1.86 -23.86
N TRP A 37 -1.91 2.56 -24.98
CA TRP A 37 -1.06 3.75 -25.01
C TRP A 37 -1.66 4.98 -24.31
N GLN A 38 -2.95 4.95 -23.97
CA GLN A 38 -3.69 6.05 -23.33
C GLN A 38 -3.80 5.91 -21.81
N GLY A 39 -3.67 4.71 -21.26
CA GLY A 39 -3.99 4.45 -19.86
C GLY A 39 -3.01 3.55 -19.13
N ASP A 40 -2.34 2.62 -19.82
CA ASP A 40 -1.55 1.61 -19.13
C ASP A 40 -0.34 2.22 -18.44
N THR A 41 -0.18 1.89 -17.17
CA THR A 41 0.93 2.27 -16.31
C THR A 41 1.63 1.04 -15.76
N GLN A 42 2.85 1.24 -15.27
CA GLN A 42 3.63 0.21 -14.60
C GLN A 42 4.20 0.79 -13.33
N GLU A 43 4.37 -0.07 -12.33
CA GLU A 43 4.98 0.29 -11.07
C GLU A 43 6.07 -0.71 -10.69
N PHE A 44 7.10 -0.19 -10.04
CA PHE A 44 8.07 -0.97 -9.29
C PHE A 44 8.01 -0.59 -7.83
N ASN A 45 7.77 -1.57 -6.96
CA ASN A 45 7.57 -1.37 -5.54
C ASN A 45 8.66 -2.11 -4.77
N LEU A 46 9.35 -1.41 -3.88
CA LEU A 46 10.18 -2.00 -2.84
C LEU A 46 9.56 -1.69 -1.48
N ALA A 47 9.01 -2.70 -0.83
CA ALA A 47 8.54 -2.63 0.54
C ALA A 47 9.60 -3.20 1.49
N LEU A 48 9.83 -2.52 2.61
CA LEU A 48 10.75 -2.87 3.68
C LEU A 48 10.02 -2.84 5.02
N SER A 49 10.33 -3.76 5.92
CA SER A 49 9.90 -3.71 7.32
C SER A 49 10.98 -4.21 8.26
N TRP A 50 10.98 -3.66 9.48
CA TRP A 50 11.99 -3.95 10.49
C TRP A 50 11.34 -4.47 11.78
N PRO A 51 10.95 -5.76 11.82
CA PRO A 51 10.13 -6.31 12.91
C PRO A 51 10.81 -6.25 14.28
N ASN A 52 12.15 -6.34 14.31
CA ASN A 52 12.92 -6.44 15.55
C ASN A 52 13.59 -5.11 15.96
N LEU A 53 13.39 -4.03 15.20
CA LEU A 53 14.14 -2.79 15.40
C LEU A 53 13.73 -2.06 16.68
N CYS A 54 12.43 -2.06 17.01
CA CYS A 54 11.91 -1.40 18.20
C CYS A 54 11.53 -2.43 19.28
N PRO A 55 12.15 -2.39 20.48
CA PRO A 55 11.86 -3.35 21.56
C PRO A 55 10.43 -3.34 22.09
N MET A 56 9.65 -2.29 21.78
CA MET A 56 8.25 -2.17 22.20
C MET A 56 7.26 -2.86 21.26
N GLY A 57 7.73 -3.61 20.24
CA GLY A 57 6.86 -4.32 19.29
C GLY A 57 6.28 -3.43 18.18
N ILE A 58 6.68 -2.15 18.12
CA ILE A 58 6.40 -1.29 16.96
C ILE A 58 7.25 -1.79 15.80
N VAL A 59 6.65 -1.96 14.63
CA VAL A 59 7.32 -2.40 13.40
C VAL A 59 7.33 -1.24 12.42
N PRO A 60 8.48 -0.55 12.26
CA PRO A 60 8.64 0.43 11.20
C PRO A 60 8.62 -0.24 9.83
N SER A 61 8.07 0.46 8.84
CA SER A 61 8.07 0.03 7.46
C SER A 61 8.28 1.21 6.52
N TYR A 62 8.75 0.90 5.32
CA TYR A 62 8.95 1.87 4.26
C TYR A 62 8.68 1.23 2.91
N ILE A 63 7.90 1.91 2.06
CA ILE A 63 7.66 1.51 0.69
C ILE A 63 8.10 2.64 -0.22
N ILE A 64 8.88 2.31 -1.24
CA ILE A 64 9.11 3.20 -2.38
C ILE A 64 8.47 2.58 -3.61
N ILE A 65 7.71 3.39 -4.34
CA ILE A 65 7.02 3.03 -5.56
C ILE A 65 7.54 3.96 -6.64
N ASP A 66 8.04 3.42 -7.74
CA ASP A 66 8.30 4.17 -8.97
C ASP A 66 7.19 3.82 -9.96
N SER A 67 6.43 4.82 -10.42
CA SER A 67 5.33 4.63 -11.37
C SER A 67 5.62 5.37 -12.66
N TRP A 68 5.32 4.75 -13.81
CA TRP A 68 5.46 5.39 -15.12
C TRP A 68 4.49 4.83 -16.17
N PRO A 69 4.21 5.59 -17.24
CA PRO A 69 3.41 5.09 -18.37
C PRO A 69 4.11 3.94 -19.11
N THR A 70 3.36 2.88 -19.46
CA THR A 70 3.86 1.74 -20.26
C THR A 70 4.42 2.18 -21.62
N HIS A 71 3.81 3.19 -22.21
CA HIS A 71 4.13 3.66 -23.56
C HIS A 71 4.72 5.07 -23.52
N GLY A 72 5.87 5.27 -24.16
CA GLY A 72 6.48 6.60 -24.30
C GLY A 72 5.98 7.36 -25.54
N GLY A 73 5.59 8.63 -25.38
CA GLY A 73 5.39 9.53 -26.53
C GLY A 73 4.54 10.76 -26.24
N THR A 74 4.99 11.92 -26.72
CA THR A 74 4.28 13.22 -26.67
C THR A 74 3.13 13.32 -27.69
N ARG A 75 2.28 12.30 -27.81
CA ARG A 75 1.08 12.40 -28.66
C ARG A 75 -0.11 12.81 -27.81
N ASN A 76 -0.26 14.13 -27.66
CA ASN A 76 -1.46 14.80 -27.16
C ASN A 76 -2.19 14.00 -26.08
N ALA A 77 -1.72 14.10 -24.84
CA ALA A 77 -2.59 13.95 -23.68
C ALA A 77 -3.69 15.02 -23.83
N GLY A 78 -4.73 14.68 -24.58
CA GLY A 78 -5.93 15.49 -24.68
C GLY A 78 -6.42 15.73 -23.26
N LYS A 79 -6.83 16.96 -22.98
CA LYS A 79 -7.36 17.45 -21.70
C LYS A 79 -8.06 16.33 -20.90
N GLY A 80 -7.35 15.71 -19.96
CA GLY A 80 -7.90 14.68 -19.06
C GLY A 80 -7.37 13.24 -19.21
N GLY A 81 -6.44 12.94 -20.13
CA GLY A 81 -5.80 11.62 -20.22
C GLY A 81 -4.43 11.57 -19.54
N VAL A 82 -4.18 10.56 -18.70
CA VAL A 82 -2.85 10.22 -18.11
C VAL A 82 -1.88 9.66 -19.17
N GLY A 83 -2.38 9.37 -20.38
CA GLY A 83 -1.67 8.66 -21.44
C GLY A 83 -0.46 9.37 -22.06
N GLY A 84 0.70 8.74 -21.88
CA GLY A 84 1.90 8.90 -22.72
C GLY A 84 2.91 9.97 -22.29
N ASN A 85 2.57 10.82 -21.31
CA ASN A 85 3.48 11.86 -20.85
C ASN A 85 4.38 11.34 -19.73
N ARG A 86 5.70 11.28 -19.97
CA ARG A 86 6.69 10.99 -18.90
C ARG A 86 6.61 11.95 -17.71
N ALA A 87 5.97 13.11 -17.88
CA ALA A 87 5.73 14.05 -16.78
C ALA A 87 4.70 13.56 -15.74
N THR A 88 4.11 12.37 -15.91
CA THR A 88 3.27 11.73 -14.88
C THR A 88 3.98 10.60 -14.16
N ALA A 89 5.23 10.32 -14.53
CA ALA A 89 6.07 9.36 -13.83
C ALA A 89 6.69 10.00 -12.59
N GLY A 90 6.90 9.21 -11.53
CA GLY A 90 7.45 9.72 -10.29
C GLY A 90 7.51 8.68 -9.20
N PHE A 91 8.08 9.11 -8.07
CA PHE A 91 8.17 8.30 -6.88
C PHE A 91 7.04 8.60 -5.89
N ILE A 92 6.59 7.54 -5.23
CA ILE A 92 5.73 7.61 -4.06
C ILE A 92 6.47 6.94 -2.92
N HIS A 93 6.55 7.63 -1.80
CA HIS A 93 7.20 7.17 -0.59
C HIS A 93 6.14 6.97 0.48
N VAL A 94 6.08 5.79 1.08
CA VAL A 94 5.16 5.48 2.17
C VAL A 94 5.98 5.11 3.39
N PHE A 95 5.79 5.82 4.49
CA PHE A 95 6.40 5.51 5.78
C PHE A 95 5.33 4.92 6.68
N GLY A 96 5.61 3.79 7.31
CA GLY A 96 4.62 3.07 8.09
C GLY A 96 5.11 2.70 9.48
N LEU A 97 4.16 2.55 10.38
CA LEU A 97 4.30 1.99 11.72
C LEU A 97 3.18 1.00 11.97
N ASN A 98 3.53 -0.21 12.36
CA ASN A 98 2.57 -1.25 12.74
C ASN A 98 2.77 -1.64 14.20
N TYR A 99 1.71 -2.03 14.89
CA TYR A 99 1.77 -2.50 16.27
C TYR A 99 0.63 -3.48 16.56
N GLY A 100 0.99 -4.67 17.02
CA GLY A 100 0.01 -5.65 17.52
C GLY A 100 -0.37 -5.33 18.96
N LEU A 101 -1.60 -4.87 19.17
CA LEU A 101 -2.15 -4.59 20.50
C LEU A 101 -2.90 -5.83 21.01
N PRO A 102 -2.37 -6.57 22.01
CA PRO A 102 -3.11 -7.67 22.62
C PRO A 102 -4.28 -7.14 23.45
N VAL A 103 -5.44 -7.75 23.28
CA VAL A 103 -6.69 -7.50 24.02
C VAL A 103 -7.32 -8.82 24.47
N GLU A 104 -8.29 -8.75 25.36
CA GLU A 104 -9.07 -9.92 25.75
C GLU A 104 -9.79 -10.52 24.52
N GLY A 105 -9.71 -11.84 24.37
CA GLY A 105 -10.21 -12.48 23.18
C GLY A 105 -11.74 -12.41 23.01
N PHE A 106 -12.19 -12.38 21.75
CA PHE A 106 -13.61 -12.20 21.42
C PHE A 106 -14.43 -13.49 21.50
N LEU A 107 -13.77 -14.65 21.45
CA LEU A 107 -14.41 -15.96 21.40
C LEU A 107 -14.00 -16.79 22.63
N PRO A 108 -14.89 -17.66 23.17
CA PRO A 108 -14.57 -18.47 24.35
C PRO A 108 -13.34 -19.36 24.21
N ASN A 109 -13.00 -19.74 22.97
CA ASN A 109 -11.86 -20.60 22.67
C ASN A 109 -10.60 -19.80 22.29
N ASN A 110 -10.68 -18.47 22.26
CA ASN A 110 -9.54 -17.60 22.01
C ASN A 110 -9.33 -16.68 23.23
N PRO A 111 -8.37 -16.97 24.13
CA PRO A 111 -8.19 -16.17 25.35
C PRO A 111 -7.57 -14.79 25.08
N GLU A 112 -6.88 -14.60 23.96
CA GLU A 112 -6.21 -13.34 23.60
C GLU A 112 -6.46 -13.02 22.12
N GLN A 113 -6.87 -11.80 21.83
CA GLN A 113 -6.99 -11.31 20.46
C GLN A 113 -5.93 -10.24 20.22
N VAL A 114 -5.28 -10.28 19.07
CA VAL A 114 -4.38 -9.19 18.65
C VAL A 114 -5.14 -8.27 17.70
N LEU A 115 -5.14 -6.97 18.02
CA LEU A 115 -5.56 -5.91 17.13
C LEU A 115 -4.32 -5.35 16.43
N ASP A 116 -4.24 -5.51 15.12
CA ASP A 116 -3.19 -4.94 14.30
C ASP A 116 -3.50 -3.48 14.02
N LEU A 117 -2.76 -2.59 14.68
CA LEU A 117 -2.82 -1.16 14.45
C LEU A 117 -1.79 -0.79 13.37
N SER A 118 -2.21 -0.02 12.37
CA SER A 118 -1.33 0.47 11.31
C SER A 118 -1.48 1.98 11.14
N TRP A 119 -0.37 2.65 10.91
CA TRP A 119 -0.32 4.04 10.48
C TRP A 119 0.64 4.17 9.30
N ASN A 120 0.20 4.83 8.24
CA ASN A 120 1.02 5.14 7.08
C ASN A 120 0.91 6.62 6.74
N ILE A 121 2.02 7.24 6.34
CA ILE A 121 2.05 8.57 5.71
C ILE A 121 2.70 8.46 4.34
N THR A 122 2.08 9.11 3.36
CA THR A 122 2.50 9.05 1.96
C THR A 122 3.03 10.41 1.50
N TYR A 123 4.20 10.43 0.88
CA TYR A 123 4.75 11.55 0.14
C TYR A 123 4.71 11.23 -1.36
N ASN A 124 4.16 12.13 -2.15
CA ASN A 124 4.07 11.99 -3.59
C ASN A 124 5.00 13.01 -4.28
N ASP A 125 5.94 12.54 -5.09
CA ASP A 125 6.87 13.38 -5.85
C ASP A 125 6.27 13.83 -7.20
N GLY A 126 5.00 14.26 -7.22
CA GLY A 126 4.31 14.71 -8.45
C GLY A 126 3.87 13.58 -9.40
N THR A 127 3.87 12.34 -8.93
CA THR A 127 3.41 11.16 -9.67
C THR A 127 1.94 11.31 -10.02
N TYR A 128 1.54 10.80 -11.19
CA TYR A 128 0.18 10.78 -11.73
C TYR A 128 -0.38 12.09 -12.30
N GLY A 129 0.38 13.19 -12.37
CA GLY A 129 -0.09 14.36 -13.11
C GLY A 129 0.79 15.59 -13.00
N SER A 130 0.86 16.37 -14.08
CA SER A 130 1.61 17.64 -14.09
C SER A 130 1.00 18.76 -13.21
N THR A 131 -0.14 18.49 -12.59
CA THR A 131 -0.84 19.38 -11.65
C THR A 131 -0.88 18.79 -10.24
N VAL A 132 -0.19 17.67 -10.02
CA VAL A 132 -0.04 17.06 -8.70
C VAL A 132 1.18 17.70 -8.07
N ASP A 133 0.99 18.34 -6.93
CA ASP A 133 2.09 18.99 -6.22
C ASP A 133 2.95 17.96 -5.48
N HIS A 134 4.22 18.32 -5.28
CA HIS A 134 5.19 17.49 -4.56
C HIS A 134 5.04 17.72 -3.05
N ASP A 135 4.24 16.91 -2.37
CA ASP A 135 4.03 17.05 -0.92
C ASP A 135 3.58 15.74 -0.25
N TRP A 136 3.44 15.79 1.07
CA TRP A 136 2.74 14.80 1.87
C TRP A 136 1.27 14.75 1.44
N SER A 137 0.87 13.65 0.82
CA SER A 137 -0.44 13.56 0.20
C SER A 137 -1.54 13.23 1.20
N HIS A 138 -1.30 12.25 2.06
CA HIS A 138 -2.29 11.74 3.01
C HIS A 138 -1.64 10.89 4.10
N MET A 139 -2.40 10.65 5.17
CA MET A 139 -2.11 9.62 6.16
C MET A 139 -3.26 8.62 6.24
N VAL A 140 -2.95 7.33 6.34
CA VAL A 140 -3.92 6.25 6.57
C VAL A 140 -3.70 5.65 7.95
N TRP A 141 -4.78 5.54 8.71
CA TRP A 141 -4.89 4.80 9.96
C TRP A 141 -5.67 3.53 9.69
N GLY A 142 -5.25 2.43 10.28
CA GLY A 142 -5.91 1.14 10.12
C GLY A 142 -5.95 0.38 11.43
N ILE A 143 -7.03 -0.39 11.58
CA ILE A 143 -7.17 -1.42 12.60
C ILE A 143 -7.73 -2.68 11.94
N SER A 144 -7.07 -3.81 12.15
CA SER A 144 -7.53 -5.13 11.72
C SER A 144 -7.32 -6.16 12.81
N THR A 145 -7.93 -7.33 12.64
CA THR A 145 -7.80 -8.43 13.59
C THR A 145 -8.14 -9.73 12.87
N ASP A 146 -7.40 -10.79 13.17
CA ASP A 146 -7.69 -12.11 12.63
C ASP A 146 -8.60 -12.91 13.54
N ILE A 147 -9.65 -13.50 12.98
CA ILE A 147 -10.57 -14.39 13.68
C ILE A 147 -10.43 -15.78 13.07
N ASP A 148 -9.84 -16.70 13.83
CA ASP A 148 -9.69 -18.09 13.41
C ASP A 148 -11.05 -18.82 13.40
N LEU A 149 -11.36 -19.40 12.25
CA LEU A 149 -12.53 -20.24 12.01
C LEU A 149 -12.07 -21.66 11.66
N PRO A 150 -12.94 -22.69 11.79
CA PRO A 150 -12.52 -24.08 11.58
C PRO A 150 -11.89 -24.41 10.21
N TYR A 151 -12.11 -23.59 9.20
CA TYR A 151 -11.67 -23.83 7.82
C TYR A 151 -10.97 -22.61 7.19
N GLY A 152 -10.46 -21.70 8.01
CA GLY A 152 -9.82 -20.48 7.52
C GLY A 152 -9.82 -19.35 8.53
N THR A 153 -9.40 -18.18 8.08
CA THR A 153 -9.24 -16.98 8.91
C THR A 153 -10.06 -15.85 8.31
N LEU A 154 -10.89 -15.20 9.13
CA LEU A 154 -11.64 -14.01 8.77
C LEU A 154 -10.93 -12.78 9.33
N THR A 155 -10.62 -11.81 8.47
CA THR A 155 -9.91 -10.59 8.83
C THR A 155 -10.77 -9.38 8.50
N PRO A 156 -11.62 -8.91 9.43
CA PRO A 156 -12.22 -7.58 9.32
C PRO A 156 -11.16 -6.49 9.52
N ALA A 157 -11.32 -5.38 8.80
CA ALA A 157 -10.47 -4.22 8.92
C ALA A 157 -11.27 -2.92 8.74
N VAL A 158 -10.83 -1.87 9.41
CA VAL A 158 -11.36 -0.51 9.26
C VAL A 158 -10.19 0.44 9.02
N TYR A 159 -10.39 1.37 8.11
CA TYR A 159 -9.37 2.34 7.73
C TYR A 159 -9.96 3.74 7.67
N TYR A 160 -9.13 4.72 8.01
CA TYR A 160 -9.44 6.14 7.89
C TYR A 160 -8.25 6.88 7.30
N GLN A 161 -8.48 7.67 6.25
CA GLN A 161 -7.48 8.50 5.60
C GLN A 161 -7.76 9.97 5.86
N ASN A 162 -6.72 10.70 6.26
CA ASN A 162 -6.73 12.16 6.30
C ASN A 162 -6.03 12.65 5.05
N SER A 163 -6.69 13.48 4.25
CA SER A 163 -6.01 14.12 3.13
C SER A 163 -5.25 15.36 3.58
N MET A 164 -4.08 15.58 2.99
CA MET A 164 -3.18 16.70 3.29
C MET A 164 -2.88 17.57 2.08
N GLU A 165 -3.10 17.04 0.87
CA GLU A 165 -2.83 17.72 -0.40
C GLU A 165 -4.03 17.60 -1.34
N ASP A 166 -4.71 18.73 -1.56
CA ASP A 166 -5.95 18.83 -2.33
C ASP A 166 -5.80 18.43 -3.80
N THR A 167 -4.59 18.55 -4.38
CA THR A 167 -4.31 18.13 -5.75
C THR A 167 -4.23 16.62 -5.93
N VAL A 168 -3.97 15.87 -4.85
CA VAL A 168 -3.97 14.40 -4.84
C VAL A 168 -5.35 13.87 -4.44
N ASN A 169 -5.87 14.34 -3.30
CA ASN A 169 -7.20 14.01 -2.81
C ASN A 169 -7.70 15.18 -1.97
N ASN A 170 -8.94 15.61 -2.15
CA ASN A 170 -9.50 16.73 -1.37
C ASN A 170 -10.51 16.25 -0.31
N GLN A 171 -10.55 14.94 -0.04
CA GLN A 171 -11.48 14.34 0.90
C GLN A 171 -10.78 13.37 1.84
N ASP A 172 -11.22 13.42 3.10
CA ASP A 172 -10.98 12.34 4.02
C ASP A 172 -11.85 11.14 3.63
N GLU A 173 -11.30 9.95 3.78
CA GLU A 173 -11.97 8.71 3.38
C GLU A 173 -12.06 7.74 4.55
N PHE A 174 -13.19 7.05 4.64
CA PHE A 174 -13.42 5.98 5.60
C PHE A 174 -13.90 4.75 4.85
N TRP A 175 -13.27 3.61 5.08
CA TRP A 175 -13.68 2.36 4.47
C TRP A 175 -13.42 1.16 5.37
N CYS A 176 -14.11 0.07 5.07
CA CYS A 176 -13.96 -1.21 5.76
C CYS A 176 -13.52 -2.27 4.77
N GLY A 177 -12.64 -3.17 5.22
CA GLY A 177 -12.24 -4.37 4.52
C GLY A 177 -12.78 -5.62 5.22
N LEU A 178 -13.08 -6.64 4.44
CA LEU A 178 -13.36 -7.98 4.95
C LEU A 178 -12.64 -8.99 4.07
N SER A 179 -11.65 -9.67 4.63
CA SER A 179 -10.88 -10.70 3.95
C SER A 179 -11.18 -12.06 4.58
N TYR A 180 -11.19 -13.12 3.77
CA TYR A 180 -11.28 -14.48 4.28
C TYR A 180 -10.25 -15.36 3.56
N GLY A 181 -9.34 -15.95 4.33
CA GLY A 181 -8.32 -16.88 3.85
C GLY A 181 -8.74 -18.33 4.06
N PHE A 182 -8.77 -19.13 3.00
CA PHE A 182 -8.91 -20.59 3.09
C PHE A 182 -7.54 -21.25 3.11
N SER A 183 -7.32 -22.19 4.03
CA SER A 183 -6.18 -23.10 3.99
C SER A 183 -6.69 -24.52 3.67
N PHE A 184 -6.07 -25.18 2.69
CA PHE A 184 -6.41 -26.54 2.25
C PHE A 184 -5.21 -27.48 2.35
#